data_AF-A0A7J9QPS4-F1
#
_entry.id   AF-A0A7J9QPS4-F1
#
_cell.length_a   1.000
_cell.length_b   1.000
_cell.length_c   1.000
_cell.angle_alpha   90.00
_cell.angle_beta   90.00
_cell.angle_gamma   90.00
#
_symmetry.space_group_name_H-M   'P 1'
#
loop_
_entity.id
_entity.type
_entity.pdbx_description
1 polymer ?
#
loop_
_entity_poly.entity_id
_entity_poly.type
_entity_poly.pdbx_seq_one_letter_code
_entity_poly.pdbx_strand_id
1 'polypeptide(L)'
;MDSISEKLFGKLKNACDKCSSDTISLSGGLDSTILAYYLQKQKPNAISIIAKDFEANDLVYCQMASQEFDLPLTIYNVETEQILEAVEETIKILKNFNDIEIRNNIVMYLAIKWAKDNQSDGIITGDGADELFAGYNFLLDKSKQELEGEIQRIYSIMHFPTQKIGKYLGLKVESPFLDEDVVDFALSIPGNLKVDTRDGKKYGKWILR
;
A
#
# COMPACT_ATOMS: atom_id res chain seq x y z
N MET A 1 -22.14 -9.30 7.11
CA MET A 1 -20.75 -9.07 6.65
C MET A 1 -20.79 -8.69 5.19
N ASP A 2 -21.50 -9.48 4.37
CA ASP A 2 -21.64 -9.30 2.91
C ASP A 2 -22.05 -7.89 2.48
N SER A 3 -23.10 -7.30 3.08
CA SER A 3 -23.52 -5.93 2.76
C SER A 3 -22.50 -4.84 3.13
N ILE A 4 -21.62 -5.08 4.11
CA ILE A 4 -20.56 -4.12 4.49
C ILE A 4 -19.40 -4.25 3.51
N SER A 5 -18.98 -5.48 3.21
CA SER A 5 -17.91 -5.75 2.24
C SER A 5 -18.27 -5.20 0.86
N GLU A 6 -19.49 -5.44 0.36
CA GLU A 6 -19.95 -4.91 -0.92
C GLU A 6 -19.87 -3.37 -0.98
N LYS A 7 -20.27 -2.68 0.09
CA LYS A 7 -20.18 -1.21 0.17
C LYS A 7 -18.74 -0.73 0.20
N LEU A 8 -17.87 -1.39 0.97
CA LEU A 8 -16.45 -1.06 1.05
C LEU A 8 -15.78 -1.21 -0.31
N PHE A 9 -15.98 -2.34 -0.97
CA PHE A 9 -15.43 -2.62 -2.29
C PHE A 9 -16.01 -1.72 -3.38
N GLY A 10 -17.29 -1.35 -3.30
CA GLY A 10 -17.88 -0.33 -4.17
C GLY A 10 -17.21 1.04 -4.02
N LYS A 11 -16.91 1.46 -2.79
CA LYS A 11 -16.18 2.70 -2.50
C LYS A 11 -14.73 2.64 -2.98
N LEU A 12 -14.02 1.55 -2.72
CA LEU A 12 -12.65 1.34 -3.22
C LEU A 12 -12.60 1.34 -4.75
N LYS A 13 -13.57 0.71 -5.41
CA LYS A 13 -13.68 0.76 -6.87
C LYS A 13 -13.84 2.20 -7.35
N ASN A 14 -14.75 2.97 -6.75
CA ASN A 14 -14.97 4.37 -7.11
C ASN A 14 -13.70 5.21 -6.89
N ALA A 15 -12.95 4.96 -5.80
CA ALA A 15 -11.67 5.61 -5.56
C ALA A 15 -10.62 5.27 -6.64
N CYS A 16 -10.54 4.01 -7.07
CA CYS A 16 -9.66 3.59 -8.17
C CYS A 16 -10.09 4.20 -9.51
N ASP A 17 -11.39 4.34 -9.77
CA ASP A 17 -11.91 4.98 -10.99
C ASP A 17 -11.57 6.48 -11.05
N LYS A 18 -11.28 7.13 -9.91
CA LYS A 18 -10.82 8.53 -9.86
C LYS A 18 -9.32 8.66 -10.14
N CYS A 19 -8.53 7.58 -10.03
CA CYS A 19 -7.11 7.62 -10.30
C CYS A 19 -6.83 7.89 -11.78
N SER A 20 -5.75 8.62 -12.04
CA SER A 20 -5.31 8.96 -13.40
C SER A 20 -3.89 8.54 -13.70
N SER A 21 -3.15 8.08 -12.69
CA SER A 21 -1.74 7.75 -12.83
C SER A 21 -1.54 6.49 -13.67
N ASP A 22 -0.54 6.52 -14.55
CA ASP A 22 -0.23 5.44 -15.49
C ASP A 22 0.60 4.29 -14.91
N THR A 23 0.96 4.36 -13.63
CA THR A 23 1.85 3.41 -12.96
C THR A 23 1.28 2.98 -11.61
N ILE A 24 1.48 1.72 -11.21
CA ILE A 24 1.09 1.19 -9.89
C ILE A 24 2.27 0.48 -9.23
N SER A 25 2.52 0.76 -7.95
CA SER A 25 3.43 -0.04 -7.15
C SER A 25 2.76 -1.37 -6.75
N LEU A 26 3.24 -2.47 -7.32
CA LEU A 26 2.65 -3.80 -7.13
C LEU A 26 3.59 -4.68 -6.30
N SER A 27 3.26 -4.88 -5.03
CA SER A 27 4.03 -5.78 -4.14
C SER A 27 3.56 -7.24 -4.18
N GLY A 28 2.36 -7.51 -4.71
CA GLY A 28 1.70 -8.82 -4.58
C GLY A 28 1.08 -9.07 -3.20
N GLY A 29 1.18 -8.12 -2.27
CA GLY A 29 0.42 -8.11 -1.04
C GLY A 29 -1.07 -7.87 -1.29
N LEU A 30 -1.90 -8.11 -0.26
CA LEU A 30 -3.36 -7.96 -0.34
C LEU A 30 -3.78 -6.60 -0.91
N ASP A 31 -3.18 -5.52 -0.42
CA ASP A 31 -3.64 -4.16 -0.69
C ASP A 31 -3.38 -3.77 -2.15
N SER A 32 -2.14 -3.94 -2.61
CA SER A 32 -1.76 -3.65 -4.00
C SER A 32 -2.45 -4.58 -5.00
N THR A 33 -2.75 -5.82 -4.61
CA THR A 33 -3.49 -6.79 -5.44
C THR A 33 -4.97 -6.40 -5.60
N ILE A 34 -5.62 -5.90 -4.53
CA ILE A 34 -6.98 -5.35 -4.62
C ILE A 34 -7.02 -4.16 -5.58
N LEU A 35 -6.03 -3.25 -5.48
CA LEU A 35 -5.94 -2.12 -6.40
C LEU A 35 -5.71 -2.58 -7.85
N ALA A 36 -4.80 -3.54 -8.06
CA ALA A 36 -4.54 -4.13 -9.38
C ALA A 36 -5.84 -4.67 -10.03
N TYR A 37 -6.67 -5.39 -9.27
CA TYR A 37 -7.96 -5.88 -9.75
C TYR A 37 -8.89 -4.75 -10.22
N TYR A 38 -9.03 -3.68 -9.45
CA TYR A 38 -9.92 -2.57 -9.83
C TYR A 38 -9.36 -1.71 -10.97
N LEU A 39 -8.03 -1.62 -11.07
CA LEU A 39 -7.34 -0.84 -12.08
C LEU A 39 -7.07 -1.60 -13.38
N GLN A 40 -7.38 -2.91 -13.45
CA GLN A 40 -7.12 -3.76 -14.63
C GLN A 40 -7.66 -3.20 -15.95
N LYS A 41 -8.76 -2.45 -15.93
CA LYS A 41 -9.33 -1.82 -17.14
C LYS A 41 -8.51 -0.61 -17.61
N GLN A 42 -7.85 0.08 -16.69
CA GLN A 42 -6.96 1.22 -16.98
C GLN A 42 -5.58 0.74 -17.46
N LYS A 43 -5.21 -0.51 -17.12
CA LYS A 43 -3.92 -1.15 -17.47
C LYS A 43 -2.69 -0.29 -17.12
N PRO A 44 -2.56 0.19 -15.86
CA PRO A 44 -1.36 0.89 -15.45
C PRO A 44 -0.13 -0.03 -15.53
N ASN A 45 1.04 0.57 -15.75
CA ASN A 45 2.32 -0.10 -15.67
C ASN A 45 2.60 -0.49 -14.21
N ALA A 46 2.60 -1.78 -13.92
CA ALA A 46 2.97 -2.29 -12.61
C ALA A 46 4.50 -2.27 -12.45
N ILE A 47 4.96 -1.81 -11.30
CA ILE A 47 6.37 -1.82 -10.91
C ILE A 47 6.53 -2.52 -9.56
N SER A 48 7.47 -3.46 -9.50
CA SER A 48 7.92 -4.10 -8.26
C SER A 48 9.41 -3.87 -8.07
N ILE A 49 9.79 -3.42 -6.88
CA ILE A 49 11.20 -3.23 -6.50
C ILE A 49 11.67 -4.49 -5.81
N ILE A 50 12.74 -5.12 -6.33
CA ILE A 50 13.29 -6.37 -5.80
C ILE A 50 14.76 -6.15 -5.48
N ALA A 51 15.18 -6.43 -4.25
CA ALA A 51 16.60 -6.38 -3.91
C ALA A 51 17.31 -7.57 -4.55
N LYS A 52 18.25 -7.29 -5.46
CA LYS A 52 18.84 -8.31 -6.34
C LYS A 52 19.60 -9.41 -5.60
N ASP A 53 20.25 -9.05 -4.50
CA ASP A 53 21.11 -9.95 -3.72
C ASP A 53 20.33 -10.81 -2.70
N PHE A 54 18.99 -10.70 -2.66
CA PHE A 54 18.16 -11.32 -1.64
C PHE A 54 17.01 -12.12 -2.23
N GLU A 55 16.60 -13.19 -1.53
CA GLU A 55 15.38 -13.90 -1.86
C GLU A 55 14.16 -13.01 -1.62
N ALA A 56 13.37 -12.78 -2.68
CA ALA A 56 12.19 -11.94 -2.62
C ALA A 56 10.92 -12.77 -2.81
N ASN A 57 10.25 -13.08 -1.69
CA ASN A 57 8.95 -13.76 -1.72
C ASN A 57 7.91 -12.97 -2.51
N ASP A 58 8.01 -11.64 -2.47
CA ASP A 58 7.10 -10.72 -3.16
C ASP A 58 7.14 -10.89 -4.69
N LEU A 59 8.26 -11.36 -5.25
CA LEU A 59 8.42 -11.57 -6.70
C LEU A 59 7.37 -12.54 -7.25
N VAL A 60 7.12 -13.65 -6.54
CA VAL A 60 6.14 -14.65 -6.97
C VAL A 60 4.74 -14.05 -6.95
N TYR A 61 4.39 -13.33 -5.88
CA TYR A 61 3.04 -12.79 -5.72
C TYR A 61 2.75 -11.62 -6.67
N CYS A 62 3.72 -10.73 -6.92
CA CYS A 62 3.51 -9.64 -7.88
C CYS A 62 3.36 -10.16 -9.31
N GLN A 63 4.12 -11.20 -9.69
CA GLN A 63 3.99 -11.88 -10.98
C GLN A 63 2.62 -12.55 -11.12
N MET A 64 2.14 -13.24 -10.07
CA MET A 64 0.80 -13.84 -10.06
C MET A 64 -0.30 -12.78 -10.23
N ALA A 65 -0.24 -11.68 -9.48
CA ALA A 65 -1.23 -10.61 -9.59
C ALA A 65 -1.21 -9.92 -10.96
N SER A 66 -0.02 -9.67 -11.51
CA SER A 66 0.13 -9.12 -12.87
C SER A 66 -0.46 -10.04 -13.93
N GLN A 67 -0.22 -11.35 -13.84
CA GLN A 67 -0.75 -12.34 -14.78
C GLN A 67 -2.27 -12.46 -14.69
N GLU A 68 -2.82 -12.51 -13.48
CA GLU A 68 -4.26 -12.63 -13.25
C GLU A 68 -5.04 -11.43 -13.80
N PHE A 69 -4.49 -10.22 -13.65
CA PHE A 69 -5.17 -8.97 -14.03
C PHE A 69 -4.67 -8.35 -15.34
N ASP A 70 -3.83 -9.07 -16.12
CA ASP A 70 -3.28 -8.62 -17.40
C ASP A 70 -2.64 -7.22 -17.32
N LEU A 71 -1.83 -6.99 -16.28
CA LEU A 71 -1.08 -5.75 -16.07
C LEU A 71 0.36 -5.91 -16.56
N PRO A 72 0.89 -4.97 -17.37
CA PRO A 72 2.30 -4.98 -17.72
C PRO A 72 3.14 -4.80 -16.45
N LEU A 73 4.06 -5.72 -16.19
CA LEU A 73 4.88 -5.73 -14.98
C LEU A 73 6.36 -5.53 -15.30
N THR A 74 6.94 -4.51 -14.68
CA THR A 74 8.38 -4.33 -14.60
C THR A 74 8.87 -4.79 -13.24
N ILE A 75 9.83 -5.71 -13.26
CA ILE A 75 10.63 -6.07 -12.08
C ILE A 75 11.90 -5.23 -12.10
N TYR A 76 12.01 -4.27 -11.19
CA TYR A 76 13.22 -3.46 -11.06
C TYR A 76 14.11 -4.04 -9.96
N ASN A 77 15.13 -4.77 -10.40
CA ASN A 77 16.16 -5.31 -9.51
C ASN A 77 17.10 -4.20 -9.09
N VAL A 78 17.16 -3.92 -7.79
CA VAL A 78 18.01 -2.88 -7.20
C VAL A 78 19.22 -3.50 -6.51
N GLU A 79 20.39 -2.94 -6.79
CA GLU A 79 21.65 -3.32 -6.15
C GLU A 79 21.73 -2.74 -4.73
N THR A 80 22.55 -3.35 -3.87
CA THR A 80 22.73 -2.90 -2.49
C THR A 80 23.17 -1.43 -2.40
N GLU A 81 24.04 -0.97 -3.30
CA GLU A 81 24.49 0.44 -3.34
C GLU A 81 23.32 1.41 -3.59
N GLN A 82 22.40 1.05 -4.49
CA GLN A 82 21.23 1.87 -4.78
C GLN A 82 20.27 1.93 -3.59
N ILE A 83 20.17 0.84 -2.82
CA ILE A 83 19.40 0.80 -1.58
C ILE A 83 20.03 1.75 -0.54
N LEU A 84 21.36 1.74 -0.40
CA LEU A 84 22.06 2.64 0.53
C LEU A 84 21.88 4.12 0.14
N GLU A 85 21.99 4.45 -1.15
CA GLU A 85 21.69 5.80 -1.63
C GLU A 85 20.22 6.18 -1.36
N ALA A 86 19.29 5.26 -1.57
CA ALA A 86 17.87 5.48 -1.26
C ALA A 86 17.62 5.72 0.24
N VAL A 87 18.38 5.08 1.14
CA VAL A 87 18.33 5.38 2.59
C VAL A 87 18.69 6.84 2.83
N GLU A 88 19.81 7.31 2.28
CA GLU A 88 20.26 8.70 2.46
C GLU A 88 19.25 9.71 1.93
N GLU A 89 18.72 9.48 0.73
CA GLU A 89 17.73 10.36 0.12
C GLU A 89 16.41 10.36 0.91
N THR A 90 15.97 9.19 1.37
CA THR A 90 14.76 9.08 2.20
C THR A 90 14.91 9.87 3.50
N ILE A 91 16.08 9.79 4.17
CA ILE A 91 16.38 10.59 5.36
C ILE A 91 16.34 12.10 5.05
N LYS A 92 16.95 12.53 3.93
CA LYS A 92 16.96 13.94 3.51
C LYS A 92 15.54 14.47 3.28
N ILE A 93 14.68 13.67 2.64
CA ILE A 93 13.30 14.04 2.32
C ILE A 93 12.43 14.09 3.58
N LEU A 94 12.49 13.03 4.39
CA LEU A 94 11.61 12.87 5.56
C LEU A 94 12.11 13.64 6.80
N LYS A 95 13.39 14.04 6.80
CA LYS A 95 14.05 14.83 7.85
C LYS A 95 13.96 14.18 9.23
N ASN A 96 14.05 12.85 9.28
CA ASN A 96 14.11 12.09 10.52
C ASN A 96 15.02 10.87 10.36
N PHE A 97 15.36 10.24 11.49
CA PHE A 97 16.22 9.05 11.57
C PHE A 97 15.49 7.86 12.23
N ASN A 98 14.15 7.84 12.19
CA ASN A 98 13.41 6.71 12.71
C ASN A 98 13.65 5.51 11.78
N ASP A 99 14.36 4.50 12.27
CA ASP A 99 14.82 3.35 11.48
C ASP A 99 13.66 2.58 10.83
N ILE A 100 12.53 2.44 11.54
CA ILE A 100 11.32 1.78 11.02
C ILE A 100 10.70 2.59 9.88
N GLU A 101 10.51 3.89 10.08
CA GLU A 101 9.92 4.78 9.07
C GLU A 101 10.79 4.86 7.83
N ILE A 102 12.10 5.07 8.00
CA ILE A 102 13.05 5.11 6.88
C ILE A 102 13.02 3.78 6.12
N ARG A 103 13.19 2.65 6.83
CA ARG A 103 13.20 1.31 6.20
C ARG A 103 11.94 1.05 5.37
N ASN A 104 10.77 1.38 5.91
CA ASN A 104 9.49 1.14 5.23
C ASN A 104 9.31 2.00 3.97
N ASN A 105 10.01 3.14 3.87
CA ASN A 105 9.84 4.09 2.78
C ASN A 105 10.95 4.05 1.71
N ILE A 106 12.02 3.29 1.92
CA ILE A 106 13.07 3.08 0.90
C ILE A 106 12.49 2.49 -0.39
N VAL A 107 11.63 1.46 -0.26
CA VAL A 107 11.00 0.79 -1.40
C VAL A 107 10.09 1.75 -2.16
N MET A 108 9.30 2.56 -1.44
CA MET A 108 8.44 3.57 -2.06
C MET A 108 9.26 4.69 -2.71
N TYR A 109 10.36 5.13 -2.09
CA TYR A 109 11.27 6.08 -2.73
C TYR A 109 11.82 5.53 -4.05
N LEU A 110 12.30 4.29 -4.06
CA LEU A 110 12.80 3.63 -5.27
C LEU A 110 11.72 3.49 -6.35
N ALA A 111 10.49 3.12 -5.97
CA ALA A 111 9.36 3.00 -6.91
C ALA A 111 8.96 4.35 -7.52
N ILE A 112 8.83 5.40 -6.69
CA ILE A 112 8.49 6.76 -7.14
C ILE A 112 9.63 7.31 -8.01
N LYS A 113 10.88 7.11 -7.61
CA LYS A 113 12.05 7.53 -8.40
C LYS A 113 12.09 6.81 -9.75
N TRP A 114 11.86 5.50 -9.78
CA TRP A 114 11.80 4.74 -11.02
C TRP A 114 10.71 5.26 -11.94
N ALA A 115 9.49 5.48 -11.43
CA ALA A 115 8.37 6.01 -12.20
C ALA A 115 8.71 7.41 -12.76
N LYS A 116 9.32 8.27 -11.94
CA LYS A 116 9.77 9.60 -12.37
C LYS A 116 10.82 9.53 -13.49
N ASP A 117 11.83 8.68 -13.35
CA ASP A 117 12.91 8.51 -14.32
C ASP A 117 12.40 7.88 -15.64
N ASN A 118 11.31 7.12 -15.58
CA ASN A 118 10.65 6.50 -16.73
C ASN A 118 9.46 7.33 -17.28
N GLN A 119 9.38 8.61 -16.91
CA GLN A 119 8.42 9.59 -17.47
C GLN A 119 6.94 9.26 -17.19
N SER A 120 6.66 8.47 -16.15
CA SER A 120 5.30 8.28 -15.63
C SER A 120 4.69 9.62 -15.20
N ASP A 121 3.38 9.77 -15.38
CA ASP A 121 2.64 10.96 -14.92
C ASP A 121 2.31 10.95 -13.42
N GLY A 122 2.30 9.75 -12.82
CA GLY A 122 2.06 9.52 -11.41
C GLY A 122 2.27 8.05 -11.03
N ILE A 123 2.04 7.73 -9.76
CA ILE A 123 2.08 6.35 -9.26
C ILE A 123 0.96 6.10 -8.24
N ILE A 124 0.32 4.94 -8.39
CA ILE A 124 -0.73 4.46 -7.49
C ILE A 124 -0.10 3.56 -6.42
N THR A 125 -0.48 3.76 -5.15
CA THR A 125 0.05 3.04 -4.00
C THR A 125 -1.06 2.50 -3.08
N GLY A 126 -0.72 1.48 -2.29
CA GLY A 126 -1.61 0.87 -1.29
C GLY A 126 -1.61 1.55 0.08
N ASP A 127 -1.04 2.76 0.21
CA ASP A 127 -0.94 3.47 1.50
C ASP A 127 -2.32 3.63 2.16
N GLY A 128 -2.38 3.43 3.48
CA GLY A 128 -3.60 3.58 4.28
C GLY A 128 -4.33 2.27 4.59
N ALA A 129 -4.08 1.20 3.83
CA ALA A 129 -4.78 -0.06 4.04
C ALA A 129 -4.49 -0.68 5.43
N ASP A 130 -3.23 -0.70 5.85
CA ASP A 130 -2.85 -1.28 7.14
C ASP A 130 -3.40 -0.48 8.33
N GLU A 131 -3.38 0.84 8.23
CA GLU A 131 -3.87 1.75 9.26
C GLU A 131 -5.39 1.67 9.40
N LEU A 132 -6.12 1.64 8.28
CA LEU A 132 -7.58 1.63 8.27
C LEU A 132 -8.17 0.25 8.60
N PHE A 133 -7.49 -0.84 8.22
CA PHE A 133 -8.05 -2.20 8.27
C PHE A 133 -7.27 -3.15 9.20
N ALA A 134 -6.50 -2.60 10.14
CA ALA A 134 -5.77 -3.37 11.16
C ALA A 134 -4.79 -4.39 10.57
N GLY A 135 -3.93 -3.94 9.67
CA GLY A 135 -2.94 -4.79 9.02
C GLY A 135 -1.65 -5.02 9.80
N TYR A 136 -1.33 -4.17 10.79
CA TYR A 136 -0.14 -4.37 11.62
C TYR A 136 -0.31 -5.50 12.65
N ASN A 137 0.72 -6.35 12.77
CA ASN A 137 0.71 -7.50 13.67
C ASN A 137 0.40 -7.14 15.13
N PHE A 138 0.87 -5.98 15.62
CA PHE A 138 0.62 -5.55 17.01
C PHE A 138 -0.85 -5.22 17.30
N LEU A 139 -1.69 -5.08 16.26
CA LEU A 139 -3.14 -4.87 16.41
C LEU A 139 -3.90 -6.19 16.56
N LEU A 140 -3.33 -7.31 16.12
CA LEU A 140 -4.03 -8.60 16.09
C LEU A 140 -4.30 -9.17 17.49
N ASP A 141 -3.48 -8.81 18.48
CA ASP A 141 -3.60 -9.31 19.84
C ASP A 141 -4.41 -8.42 20.79
N LYS A 142 -4.93 -7.30 20.29
CA LYS A 142 -5.75 -6.39 21.08
C LYS A 142 -7.17 -6.93 21.29
N SER A 143 -7.77 -6.62 22.43
CA SER A 143 -9.21 -6.87 22.64
C SER A 143 -10.05 -6.01 21.69
N LYS A 144 -11.33 -6.38 21.50
CA LYS A 144 -12.24 -5.64 20.60
C LYS A 144 -12.33 -4.14 20.94
N GLN A 145 -12.39 -3.80 22.23
CA GLN A 145 -12.50 -2.42 22.70
C GLN A 145 -11.19 -1.65 22.49
N GLU A 146 -10.04 -2.28 22.72
CA GLU A 146 -8.73 -1.66 22.50
C GLU A 146 -8.45 -1.48 21.01
N LEU A 147 -8.86 -2.43 20.16
CA LEU A 147 -8.62 -2.38 18.72
C LEU A 147 -9.27 -1.15 18.07
N GLU A 148 -10.52 -0.85 18.40
CA GLU A 148 -11.22 0.32 17.85
C GLU A 148 -10.54 1.63 18.26
N GLY A 149 -10.22 1.78 19.56
CA GLY A 149 -9.51 2.95 20.05
C GLY A 149 -8.13 3.13 19.43
N GLU A 150 -7.43 2.03 19.16
CA GLU A 150 -6.08 2.06 18.57
C GLU A 150 -6.10 2.36 17.08
N ILE A 151 -7.09 1.86 16.33
CA ILE A 151 -7.28 2.25 14.93
C ILE A 151 -7.57 3.75 14.84
N GLN A 152 -8.46 4.27 15.68
CA GLN A 152 -8.76 5.71 15.75
C GLN A 152 -7.52 6.54 16.12
N ARG A 153 -6.73 6.05 17.10
CA ARG A 153 -5.47 6.69 17.48
C ARG A 153 -4.47 6.71 16.33
N ILE A 154 -4.23 5.57 15.67
CA ILE A 154 -3.30 5.44 14.54
C ILE A 154 -3.73 6.39 13.43
N TYR A 155 -5.01 6.38 13.07
CA TYR A 155 -5.57 7.30 12.08
C TYR A 155 -5.30 8.77 12.43
N SER A 156 -5.53 9.19 13.68
CA SER A 156 -5.35 10.58 14.11
C SER A 156 -3.91 11.11 14.05
N ILE A 157 -2.92 10.20 14.08
CA ILE A 157 -1.49 10.54 14.03
C ILE A 157 -0.84 10.11 12.71
N MET A 158 -1.62 9.51 11.80
CA MET A 158 -1.06 8.98 10.57
C MET A 158 -0.52 10.13 9.73
N HIS A 159 0.66 9.92 9.18
CA HIS A 159 1.19 10.74 8.11
C HIS A 159 1.63 9.79 7.01
N PHE A 160 1.67 10.29 5.77
CA PHE A 160 2.00 9.50 4.59
C PHE A 160 3.34 9.96 4.03
N PRO A 161 4.47 9.33 4.43
CA PRO A 161 5.78 9.69 3.91
C PRO A 161 5.86 9.52 2.39
N THR A 162 5.17 8.53 1.82
CA THR A 162 5.04 8.30 0.37
C THR A 162 4.59 9.56 -0.39
N GLN A 163 3.59 10.29 0.14
CA GLN A 163 3.11 11.55 -0.45
C GLN A 163 4.17 12.67 -0.37
N LYS A 164 4.93 12.74 0.72
CA LYS A 164 6.05 13.70 0.86
C LYS A 164 7.18 13.39 -0.14
N ILE A 165 7.49 12.11 -0.34
CA ILE A 165 8.49 11.64 -1.30
C ILE A 165 8.06 11.97 -2.74
N GLY A 166 6.82 11.64 -3.11
CA GLY A 166 6.24 12.00 -4.40
C GLY A 166 6.33 13.49 -4.69
N LYS A 167 5.91 14.33 -3.74
CA LYS A 167 6.01 15.78 -3.84
C LYS A 167 7.44 16.27 -4.04
N TYR A 168 8.41 15.71 -3.30
CA TYR A 168 9.82 16.09 -3.41
C TYR A 168 10.40 15.73 -4.78
N LEU A 169 10.07 14.53 -5.30
CA LEU A 169 10.52 14.05 -6.60
C LEU A 169 9.71 14.64 -7.79
N GLY A 170 8.66 15.40 -7.50
CA GLY A 170 7.79 15.99 -8.52
C GLY A 170 7.02 14.95 -9.31
N LEU A 171 6.51 13.92 -8.62
CA LEU A 171 5.63 12.88 -9.16
C LEU A 171 4.33 12.83 -8.34
N LYS A 172 3.19 12.73 -9.03
CA LYS A 172 1.88 12.56 -8.40
C LYS A 172 1.83 11.18 -7.73
N VAL A 173 1.28 11.12 -6.50
CA VAL A 173 1.03 9.85 -5.80
C VAL A 173 -0.45 9.75 -5.47
N GLU A 174 -1.09 8.68 -5.91
CA GLU A 174 -2.50 8.40 -5.64
C GLU A 174 -2.64 7.17 -4.75
N SER A 175 -3.43 7.27 -3.69
CA SER A 175 -3.61 6.17 -2.73
C SER A 175 -5.12 5.95 -2.52
N PRO A 176 -5.76 5.03 -3.26
CA PRO A 176 -7.22 4.84 -3.23
C PRO A 176 -7.80 4.53 -1.85
N PHE A 177 -7.03 3.88 -0.99
CA PHE A 177 -7.42 3.63 0.40
C PHE A 177 -7.56 4.91 1.24
N LEU A 178 -6.95 6.02 0.80
CA LEU A 178 -7.02 7.34 1.44
C LEU A 178 -8.10 8.24 0.85
N ASP A 179 -8.88 7.75 -0.12
CA ASP A 179 -10.06 8.48 -0.60
C ASP A 179 -11.04 8.70 0.56
N GLU A 180 -11.57 9.92 0.68
CA GLU A 180 -12.43 10.34 1.79
C GLU A 180 -13.61 9.38 2.02
N ASP A 181 -14.25 8.93 0.93
CA ASP A 181 -15.36 7.99 1.01
C ASP A 181 -14.96 6.62 1.57
N VAL A 182 -13.73 6.19 1.30
CA VAL A 182 -13.16 4.91 1.77
C VAL A 182 -12.77 5.05 3.23
N VAL A 183 -12.08 6.13 3.59
CA VAL A 183 -11.65 6.43 4.96
C VAL A 183 -12.85 6.51 5.90
N ASP A 184 -13.84 7.33 5.57
CA ASP A 184 -15.04 7.52 6.41
C ASP A 184 -15.78 6.21 6.63
N PHE A 185 -15.92 5.42 5.56
CA PHE A 185 -16.57 4.12 5.67
C PHE A 185 -15.72 3.15 6.50
N ALA A 186 -14.41 3.09 6.28
CA ALA A 186 -13.51 2.23 7.01
C ALA A 186 -13.50 2.52 8.52
N LEU A 187 -13.57 3.80 8.91
CA LEU A 187 -13.66 4.20 10.32
C LEU A 187 -15.01 3.86 10.97
N SER A 188 -16.08 3.74 10.18
CA SER A 188 -17.39 3.29 10.65
C SER A 188 -17.50 1.77 10.83
N ILE A 189 -16.59 0.98 10.24
CA ILE A 189 -16.59 -0.48 10.32
C ILE A 189 -16.13 -0.92 11.72
N PRO A 190 -16.93 -1.75 12.44
CA PRO A 190 -16.53 -2.31 13.73
C PRO A 190 -15.18 -3.04 13.68
N GLY A 191 -14.34 -2.83 14.70
CA GLY A 191 -12.96 -3.34 14.71
C GLY A 191 -12.90 -4.88 14.59
N ASN A 192 -13.90 -5.58 15.12
CA ASN A 192 -14.00 -7.04 15.08
C ASN A 192 -14.30 -7.62 13.68
N LEU A 193 -14.57 -6.78 12.67
CA LEU A 193 -14.64 -7.22 11.28
C LEU A 193 -13.29 -7.09 10.56
N LYS A 194 -12.35 -6.32 11.12
CA LYS A 194 -11.02 -6.07 10.55
C LYS A 194 -10.01 -7.15 10.95
N VAL A 195 -10.24 -7.84 12.06
CA VAL A 195 -9.39 -8.95 12.55
C VAL A 195 -10.24 -10.20 12.76
N ASP A 196 -9.80 -11.33 12.22
CA ASP A 196 -10.44 -12.65 12.43
C ASP A 196 -9.40 -13.73 12.72
N THR A 197 -9.84 -14.86 13.29
CA THR A 197 -9.00 -16.03 13.58
C THR A 197 -9.48 -17.24 12.79
N ARG A 198 -8.62 -17.80 11.93
CA ARG A 198 -8.88 -19.02 11.15
C ARG A 198 -7.78 -20.03 11.39
N ASP A 199 -8.18 -21.27 11.71
CA ASP A 199 -7.25 -22.38 11.96
C ASP A 199 -6.15 -22.05 12.99
N GLY A 200 -6.52 -21.31 14.05
CA GLY A 200 -5.60 -20.89 15.10
C GLY A 200 -4.68 -19.72 14.73
N LYS A 201 -4.77 -19.18 13.50
CA LYS A 201 -3.99 -18.02 13.05
C LYS A 201 -4.87 -16.78 12.97
N LYS A 202 -4.35 -15.66 13.48
CA LYS A 202 -5.00 -14.35 13.37
C LYS A 202 -4.64 -13.66 12.06
N TYR A 203 -5.63 -13.02 11.46
CA TYR A 203 -5.49 -12.28 10.21
C TYR A 203 -6.01 -10.86 10.41
N GLY A 204 -5.16 -9.88 10.11
CA GLY A 204 -5.58 -8.50 9.90
C GLY A 204 -6.20 -8.31 8.51
N LYS A 205 -6.80 -7.14 8.30
CA LYS A 205 -7.45 -6.78 7.03
C LYS A 205 -8.52 -7.78 6.62
N TRP A 206 -9.18 -8.44 7.58
CA TRP A 206 -10.09 -9.55 7.30
C TRP A 206 -11.26 -9.14 6.41
N ILE A 207 -11.83 -7.95 6.64
CA ILE A 207 -12.92 -7.41 5.81
C ILE A 207 -12.51 -7.15 4.34
N LEU A 208 -11.21 -7.12 4.05
CA LEU A 208 -10.65 -6.97 2.70
C LEU A 208 -10.31 -8.31 2.02
N ARG A 209 -10.44 -9.45 2.72
CA ARG A 209 -10.08 -10.79 2.24
C ARG A 209 -11.27 -11.55 1.65
#